data_AF-A0A0D0T628-F1
#
_entry.id   AF-A0A0D0T628-F1
#
_cell.length_a   1.000
_cell.length_b   1.000
_cell.length_c   1.000
_cell.angle_alpha   90.00
_cell.angle_beta   90.00
_cell.angle_gamma   90.00
#
_symmetry.space_group_name_H-M   'P 1'
#
loop_
_entity.id
_entity.type
_entity.pdbx_description
1 polymer ?
#
loop_
_entity_poly.entity_id
_entity_poly.type
_entity_poly.pdbx_seq_one_letter_code
_entity_poly.pdbx_strand_id
1 'polypeptide(L)'
;MSSATDRIPDLIAHYLATNYPTALEPFLQAAQIAAPNPSHPPDPDLRTVIEDWSSQQLAANFAMTTIDESDIDAPLRDGTWKGWKLKDMMKVGLKGGVGLRSTDRKFEGVSAANLLTVAAVRVPKREFDTSSAMTSCPLDIVTTSVDKTLKIIDYSSKEVNKTLQPHRAAILTFAFHPQNSRYLLTGSMDGTTVLTDILTYKTLQTFSSTKFVVRVLFSSDGQFMATASYDHHIVIYAATSSALPPPPTEDEIPLDDTDHRSLACAPGLQYTEVHRIQVDTNPEAILFHPNSTWLIYTTRSSHLLYYLRLPSESCPHDEAWQIKTKSFNPHPMDTHVSFSVLNMALHPSGRIVACQTGDHRGSAGERILLYGIEPEETERLGCLWTGSSGDDYVLPRMAWVPDGSGIVTTTPNGFLSLIALNGEIRSSVKVHGTSNSGQAVSEVVRDCFIIPAKAGGWEVISVGYDRNIRISVIDGY
;
A
#
# COMPACT_ATOMS: atom_id res chain seq x y z
N MET A 1 18.03 36.97 6.17
CA MET A 1 17.37 35.65 6.06
C MET A 1 16.06 35.91 5.33
N SER A 2 16.05 35.72 4.01
CA SER A 2 14.87 36.06 3.20
C SER A 2 13.75 35.08 3.53
N SER A 3 12.54 35.60 3.62
CA SER A 3 11.34 34.82 3.88
C SER A 3 11.04 33.93 2.67
N ALA A 4 10.31 32.82 2.84
CA ALA A 4 9.88 31.96 1.73
C ALA A 4 9.14 32.73 0.62
N THR A 5 8.54 33.87 0.94
CA THR A 5 7.86 34.81 0.04
C THR A 5 8.78 35.51 -0.96
N ASP A 6 10.08 35.66 -0.65
CA ASP A 6 11.03 36.38 -1.52
C ASP A 6 11.44 35.56 -2.76
N ARG A 7 11.16 34.25 -2.79
CA ARG A 7 11.51 33.36 -3.91
C ARG A 7 10.41 33.22 -4.98
N ILE A 8 9.20 33.70 -4.71
CA ILE A 8 8.04 33.51 -5.62
C ILE A 8 8.28 34.16 -7.01
N PRO A 9 8.79 35.39 -7.12
CA PRO A 9 9.04 36.00 -8.42
C PRO A 9 10.02 35.18 -9.28
N ASP A 10 11.07 34.62 -8.68
CA ASP A 10 12.05 33.77 -9.36
C ASP A 10 11.41 32.46 -9.85
N LEU A 11 10.56 31.83 -9.03
CA LEU A 11 9.81 30.64 -9.40
C LEU A 11 8.86 30.90 -10.59
N ILE A 12 8.17 32.05 -10.60
CA ILE A 12 7.33 32.50 -11.72
C ILE A 12 8.15 32.71 -12.98
N ALA A 13 9.31 33.35 -12.88
CA ALA A 13 10.20 33.54 -14.02
C ALA A 13 10.62 32.19 -14.64
N HIS A 14 11.06 31.23 -13.83
CA HIS A 14 11.41 29.88 -14.31
C HIS A 14 10.24 29.16 -14.96
N TYR A 15 9.03 29.28 -14.40
CA TYR A 15 7.83 28.69 -14.97
C TYR A 15 7.45 29.30 -16.32
N LEU A 16 7.48 30.64 -16.44
CA LEU A 16 7.21 31.36 -17.68
C LEU A 16 8.26 31.06 -18.74
N ALA A 17 9.54 31.00 -18.38
CA ALA A 17 10.61 30.65 -19.32
C ALA A 17 10.40 29.30 -20.00
N THR A 18 9.79 28.35 -19.29
CA THR A 18 9.56 26.98 -19.77
C THR A 18 8.25 26.84 -20.54
N ASN A 19 7.17 27.47 -20.05
CA ASN A 19 5.80 27.21 -20.55
C ASN A 19 5.21 28.36 -21.36
N TYR A 20 5.64 29.60 -21.11
CA TYR A 20 5.09 30.82 -21.70
C TYR A 20 6.18 31.85 -21.99
N PRO A 21 7.16 31.55 -22.86
CA PRO A 21 8.36 32.38 -23.06
C PRO A 21 8.02 33.80 -23.53
N THR A 22 6.90 33.98 -24.23
CA THR A 22 6.40 35.30 -24.68
C THR A 22 5.99 36.22 -23.53
N ALA A 23 5.65 35.67 -22.36
CA ALA A 23 5.26 36.43 -21.17
C ALA A 23 6.44 36.68 -20.21
N LEU A 24 7.60 36.07 -20.45
CA LEU A 24 8.77 36.16 -19.56
C LEU A 24 9.35 37.57 -19.51
N GLU A 25 9.65 38.16 -20.67
CA GLU A 25 10.35 39.44 -20.73
C GLU A 25 9.57 40.61 -20.11
N PRO A 26 8.24 40.77 -20.35
CA PRO A 26 7.43 41.74 -19.62
C PRO A 26 7.40 41.51 -18.11
N PHE A 27 7.38 40.24 -17.67
CA PHE A 27 7.37 39.89 -16.25
C PHE A 27 8.70 40.24 -15.57
N LEU A 28 9.85 39.92 -16.18
CA LEU A 28 11.18 40.24 -15.65
C LEU A 28 11.36 41.76 -15.45
N GLN A 29 10.90 42.56 -16.41
CA GLN A 29 10.95 44.03 -16.32
C GLN A 29 10.06 44.57 -15.18
N ALA A 30 8.85 44.04 -15.03
CA ALA A 30 7.92 44.47 -13.99
C ALA A 30 8.38 44.04 -12.58
N ALA A 31 8.91 42.83 -12.45
CA ALA A 31 9.38 42.26 -11.19
C ALA A 31 10.80 42.68 -10.80
N GLN A 32 11.57 43.30 -11.71
CA GLN A 32 12.96 43.73 -11.51
C GLN A 32 13.90 42.59 -11.09
N ILE A 33 13.72 41.41 -11.68
CA ILE A 33 14.52 40.22 -11.39
C ILE A 33 15.34 39.79 -12.62
N ALA A 34 16.44 39.08 -12.38
CA ALA A 34 17.29 38.57 -13.44
C ALA A 34 16.60 37.44 -14.23
N ALA A 35 17.02 37.25 -15.48
CA ALA A 35 16.52 36.14 -16.28
C ALA A 35 16.88 34.79 -15.63
N PRO A 36 15.92 33.86 -15.55
CA PRO A 36 16.12 32.56 -14.92
C PRO A 36 17.08 31.69 -15.75
N ASN A 37 17.86 30.83 -15.10
CA ASN A 37 18.73 29.89 -15.79
C ASN A 37 17.98 28.57 -16.08
N PRO A 38 17.59 28.28 -17.34
CA PRO A 38 16.81 27.07 -17.65
C PRO A 38 17.59 25.77 -17.44
N SER A 39 18.93 25.81 -17.36
CA SER A 39 19.76 24.64 -17.08
C SER A 39 19.77 24.23 -15.60
N HIS A 40 19.28 25.09 -14.70
CA HIS A 40 19.19 24.85 -13.27
C HIS A 40 17.80 25.22 -12.77
N PRO A 41 16.80 24.34 -12.95
CA PRO A 41 15.44 24.60 -12.49
C PRO A 41 15.38 24.65 -10.95
N PRO A 42 14.50 25.47 -10.37
CA PRO A 42 14.33 25.57 -8.93
C PRO A 42 13.63 24.32 -8.39
N ASP A 43 14.00 23.95 -7.16
CA ASP A 43 13.41 22.86 -6.40
C ASP A 43 13.04 23.36 -4.98
N PRO A 44 11.77 23.24 -4.54
CA PRO A 44 10.60 22.85 -5.33
C PRO A 44 10.25 23.90 -6.41
N ASP A 45 9.60 23.47 -7.50
CA ASP A 45 9.17 24.36 -8.58
C ASP A 45 7.88 25.13 -8.23
N LEU A 46 7.50 26.11 -9.06
CA LEU A 46 6.33 26.95 -8.78
C LEU A 46 5.04 26.12 -8.66
N ARG A 47 4.84 25.12 -9.53
CA ARG A 47 3.61 24.33 -9.53
C ARG A 47 3.48 23.52 -8.26
N THR A 48 4.56 22.89 -7.83
CA THR A 48 4.66 22.21 -6.54
C THR A 48 4.25 23.15 -5.41
N VAL A 49 4.83 24.35 -5.34
CA VAL A 49 4.51 25.33 -4.29
C VAL A 49 3.03 25.76 -4.29
N ILE A 50 2.42 25.96 -5.47
CA ILE A 50 0.99 26.33 -5.58
C ILE A 50 0.09 25.18 -5.12
N GLU A 51 0.38 23.96 -5.57
CA GLU A 51 -0.36 22.77 -5.14
C GLU A 51 -0.28 22.56 -3.63
N ASP A 52 0.87 22.86 -3.03
CA ASP A 52 1.12 22.78 -1.59
C ASP A 52 0.20 23.74 -0.84
N TRP A 53 0.19 25.00 -1.28
CA TRP A 53 -0.63 26.03 -0.68
C TRP A 53 -2.12 25.71 -0.80
N SER A 54 -2.61 25.33 -2.00
CA SER A 54 -4.01 24.96 -2.20
C SER A 54 -4.42 23.76 -1.34
N SER A 55 -3.54 22.77 -1.19
CA SER A 55 -3.80 21.61 -0.34
C SER A 55 -3.87 21.97 1.15
N GLN A 56 -2.99 22.86 1.63
CA GLN A 56 -3.02 23.35 3.01
C GLN A 56 -4.30 24.13 3.30
N GLN A 57 -4.76 24.96 2.37
CA GLN A 57 -6.05 25.66 2.50
C GLN A 57 -7.22 24.68 2.58
N LEU A 58 -7.22 23.63 1.75
CA LEU A 58 -8.24 22.59 1.78
C LEU A 58 -8.27 21.87 3.13
N ALA A 59 -7.10 21.46 3.63
CA ALA A 59 -6.95 20.80 4.94
C ALA A 59 -7.43 21.69 6.10
N ALA A 60 -7.07 22.98 6.08
CA ALA A 60 -7.53 23.95 7.07
C ALA A 60 -9.06 24.14 7.04
N ASN A 61 -9.65 24.20 5.85
CA ASN A 61 -11.11 24.30 5.69
C ASN A 61 -11.83 23.05 6.22
N PHE A 62 -11.29 21.86 5.96
CA PHE A 62 -11.83 20.61 6.53
C PHE A 62 -11.73 20.60 8.07
N ALA A 63 -10.62 21.09 8.63
CA ALA A 63 -10.43 21.16 10.08
C ALA A 63 -11.39 22.15 10.79
N MET A 64 -11.82 23.22 10.08
CA MET A 64 -12.75 24.22 10.63
C MET A 64 -14.24 23.83 10.50
N THR A 65 -14.56 22.77 9.76
CA THR A 65 -15.94 22.36 9.54
C THR A 65 -16.41 21.48 10.70
N THR A 66 -17.18 22.03 11.64
CA THR A 66 -17.81 21.25 12.71
C THR A 66 -19.08 20.58 12.21
N ILE A 67 -19.22 19.28 12.51
CA ILE A 67 -20.43 18.51 12.28
C ILE A 67 -21.31 18.63 13.53
N ASP A 68 -22.62 18.76 13.35
CA ASP A 68 -23.57 18.45 14.41
C ASP A 68 -23.63 16.92 14.55
N GLU A 69 -22.90 16.37 15.52
CA GLU A 69 -22.72 14.91 15.74
C GLU A 69 -24.04 14.16 16.01
N SER A 70 -25.16 14.89 16.11
CA SER A 70 -26.50 14.36 16.34
C SER A 70 -27.18 13.76 15.09
N ASP A 71 -26.74 14.10 13.88
CA ASP A 71 -27.38 13.71 12.61
C ASP A 71 -26.63 12.63 11.81
N ILE A 72 -25.51 12.12 12.32
CA ILE A 72 -24.72 11.11 11.63
C ILE A 72 -24.48 9.93 12.57
N ASP A 73 -25.10 8.78 12.26
CA ASP A 73 -24.79 7.52 12.92
C ASP A 73 -23.28 7.28 12.81
N ALA A 74 -22.61 7.17 13.97
CA ALA A 74 -21.21 6.80 14.05
C ALA A 74 -20.95 5.55 13.18
N PRO A 75 -19.77 5.43 12.52
CA PRO A 75 -19.44 4.22 11.78
C PRO A 75 -19.72 3.00 12.67
N LEU A 76 -20.44 2.02 12.12
CA LEU A 76 -20.75 0.78 12.84
C LEU A 76 -19.44 0.21 13.39
N ARG A 77 -19.47 -0.43 14.58
CA ARG A 77 -18.27 -1.02 15.22
C ARG A 77 -17.55 -2.07 14.35
N ASP A 78 -18.18 -2.50 13.26
CA ASP A 78 -17.62 -3.38 12.22
C ASP A 78 -16.85 -2.64 11.10
N GLY A 79 -16.69 -1.31 11.21
CA GLY A 79 -15.97 -0.49 10.23
C GLY A 79 -16.75 -0.21 8.95
N THR A 80 -18.06 -0.46 8.91
CA THR A 80 -18.87 -0.20 7.71
C THR A 80 -19.42 1.22 7.67
N TRP A 81 -19.08 1.93 6.60
CA TRP A 81 -19.40 3.34 6.36
C TRP A 81 -20.63 3.52 5.46
N LYS A 82 -21.72 2.81 5.76
CA LYS A 82 -22.92 2.81 4.89
C LYS A 82 -23.66 4.16 5.02
N GLY A 83 -23.93 4.81 3.87
CA GLY A 83 -24.73 6.04 3.79
C GLY A 83 -23.93 7.35 3.80
N TRP A 84 -22.64 7.32 4.12
CA TRP A 84 -21.79 8.50 4.15
C TRP A 84 -21.33 8.93 2.74
N LYS A 85 -21.22 10.25 2.50
CA LYS A 85 -20.56 10.78 1.29
C LYS A 85 -19.05 10.82 1.49
N LEU A 86 -18.28 10.77 0.41
CA LEU A 86 -16.81 10.82 0.45
C LEU A 86 -16.25 11.98 1.29
N LYS A 87 -16.82 13.18 1.12
CA LYS A 87 -16.37 14.38 1.85
C LYS A 87 -16.66 14.30 3.35
N ASP A 88 -17.67 13.55 3.77
CA ASP A 88 -17.97 13.36 5.19
C ASP A 88 -16.98 12.39 5.83
N MET A 89 -16.55 11.37 5.10
CA MET A 89 -15.53 10.41 5.56
C MET A 89 -14.19 11.11 5.86
N MET A 90 -13.82 12.08 5.03
CA MET A 90 -12.61 12.90 5.23
C MET A 90 -12.62 13.74 6.52
N LYS A 91 -13.80 13.96 7.13
CA LYS A 91 -13.94 14.70 8.38
C LYS A 91 -13.69 13.84 9.61
N VAL A 92 -13.64 12.51 9.48
CA VAL A 92 -13.34 11.64 10.62
C VAL A 92 -11.88 11.81 11.00
N GLY A 93 -11.66 12.59 12.05
CA GLY A 93 -10.36 12.85 12.61
C GLY A 93 -9.92 11.73 13.56
N LEU A 94 -8.62 11.50 13.59
CA LEU A 94 -7.98 10.73 14.65
C LEU A 94 -8.31 11.38 16.02
N LYS A 95 -8.89 10.63 16.96
CA LYS A 95 -9.28 11.16 18.28
C LYS A 95 -8.10 11.78 19.01
N GLY A 96 -8.37 12.81 19.81
CA GLY A 96 -7.34 13.44 20.64
C GLY A 96 -6.71 12.44 21.62
N GLY A 97 -5.38 12.39 21.66
CA GLY A 97 -4.62 11.44 22.49
C GLY A 97 -4.23 10.14 21.79
N VAL A 98 -4.75 9.87 20.59
CA VAL A 98 -4.30 8.73 19.79
C VAL A 98 -2.93 9.03 19.18
N GLY A 99 -1.97 8.13 19.40
CA GLY A 99 -0.60 8.32 18.93
C GLY A 99 0.16 7.01 18.80
N LEU A 100 1.18 7.01 17.95
CA LEU A 100 2.10 5.91 17.78
C LEU A 100 3.16 5.95 18.89
N ARG A 101 3.34 4.83 19.58
CA ARG A 101 4.42 4.60 20.55
C ARG A 101 5.56 3.81 19.93
N SER A 102 6.76 3.98 20.49
CA SER A 102 7.94 3.19 20.11
C SER A 102 7.76 1.69 20.36
N THR A 103 8.71 0.92 19.85
CA THR A 103 8.64 -0.53 19.75
C THR A 103 8.45 -1.21 21.12
N ASP A 104 7.33 -1.92 21.26
CA ASP A 104 7.01 -2.74 22.44
C ASP A 104 7.62 -4.14 22.33
N ARG A 105 7.68 -4.70 21.11
CA ARG A 105 8.25 -6.04 20.87
C ARG A 105 9.18 -6.03 19.66
N LYS A 106 10.31 -6.71 19.80
CA LYS A 106 11.29 -6.93 18.73
C LYS A 106 11.49 -8.43 18.47
N PHE A 107 11.70 -8.77 17.21
CA PHE A 107 12.10 -10.09 16.73
C PHE A 107 13.45 -9.91 16.03
N GLU A 108 14.48 -10.51 16.61
CA GLU A 108 15.86 -10.44 16.12
C GLU A 108 16.28 -11.81 15.57
N GLY A 109 17.28 -11.81 14.69
CA GLY A 109 17.81 -13.07 14.13
C GLY A 109 16.84 -13.80 13.20
N VAL A 110 15.75 -13.16 12.79
CA VAL A 110 14.74 -13.77 11.92
C VAL A 110 15.31 -14.08 10.54
N SER A 111 16.06 -13.17 9.92
CA SER A 111 16.75 -13.38 8.64
C SER A 111 18.18 -12.84 8.71
N ALA A 112 19.06 -13.45 7.92
CA ALA A 112 20.43 -12.97 7.74
C ALA A 112 20.49 -11.78 6.75
N ALA A 113 19.42 -11.54 5.99
CA ALA A 113 19.32 -10.51 4.96
C ALA A 113 18.11 -9.60 5.16
N ASN A 114 18.06 -8.52 4.37
CA ASN A 114 17.04 -7.48 4.48
C ASN A 114 15.64 -8.04 4.26
N LEU A 115 14.73 -7.69 5.16
CA LEU A 115 13.31 -8.02 5.04
C LEU A 115 12.63 -7.03 4.08
N LEU A 116 11.72 -7.53 3.25
CA LEU A 116 11.14 -6.79 2.13
C LEU A 116 9.65 -6.53 2.27
N THR A 117 8.87 -7.50 2.72
CA THR A 117 7.44 -7.32 2.98
C THR A 117 6.99 -8.06 4.22
N VAL A 118 5.93 -7.58 4.85
CA VAL A 118 5.36 -8.16 6.07
C VAL A 118 3.84 -8.13 6.07
N ALA A 119 3.23 -9.17 6.61
CA ALA A 119 1.82 -9.21 6.94
C ALA A 119 1.58 -10.19 8.08
N ALA A 120 0.38 -10.14 8.66
CA ALA A 120 -0.05 -11.12 9.64
C ALA A 120 -1.23 -11.92 9.09
N VAL A 121 -1.29 -13.20 9.45
CA VAL A 121 -2.30 -14.13 8.99
C VAL A 121 -2.68 -15.09 10.10
N ARG A 122 -3.94 -15.54 10.11
CA ARG A 122 -4.36 -16.67 10.95
C ARG A 122 -4.54 -17.88 10.08
N VAL A 123 -3.78 -18.92 10.39
CA VAL A 123 -3.73 -20.15 9.59
C VAL A 123 -4.07 -21.30 10.53
N PRO A 124 -5.10 -22.09 10.22
CA PRO A 124 -5.48 -23.22 11.07
C PRO A 124 -4.35 -24.24 11.10
N LYS A 125 -4.01 -24.73 12.29
CA LYS A 125 -3.03 -25.79 12.50
C LYS A 125 -3.66 -26.87 13.34
N ARG A 126 -3.31 -28.13 13.05
CA ARG A 126 -3.63 -29.26 13.91
C ARG A 126 -2.36 -29.69 14.62
N GLU A 127 -2.43 -29.68 15.94
CA GLU A 127 -1.38 -30.17 16.83
C GLU A 127 -1.82 -31.54 17.36
N PHE A 128 -0.91 -32.51 17.29
CA PHE A 128 -1.15 -33.87 17.75
C PHE A 128 -0.31 -34.12 19.01
N ASP A 129 -0.99 -34.48 20.10
CA ASP A 129 -0.41 -35.13 21.26
C ASP A 129 -0.77 -36.63 21.23
N THR A 130 0.00 -37.44 21.94
CA THR A 130 -0.20 -38.89 22.11
C THR A 130 -1.61 -39.27 22.57
N SER A 131 -2.34 -38.37 23.22
CA SER A 131 -3.68 -38.59 23.76
C SER A 131 -4.78 -37.70 23.17
N SER A 132 -4.45 -36.67 22.40
CA SER A 132 -5.43 -35.70 21.88
C SER A 132 -4.95 -35.00 20.60
N ALA A 133 -5.88 -34.61 19.74
CA ALA A 133 -5.61 -33.65 18.67
C ALA A 133 -6.29 -32.32 19.05
N MET A 134 -5.58 -31.21 18.87
CA MET A 134 -6.14 -29.87 19.08
C MET A 134 -5.98 -29.06 17.80
N THR A 135 -7.04 -28.37 17.41
CA THR A 135 -6.99 -27.40 16.31
C THR A 135 -6.89 -25.99 16.86
N SER A 136 -5.88 -25.25 16.39
CA SER A 136 -5.62 -23.88 16.78
C SER A 136 -5.54 -22.99 15.54
N CYS A 137 -5.77 -21.69 15.70
CA CYS A 137 -5.63 -20.69 14.63
C CYS A 137 -4.72 -19.55 15.11
N PRO A 138 -3.42 -19.83 15.33
CA PRO A 138 -2.48 -18.84 15.82
C PRO A 138 -2.36 -17.68 14.83
N LEU A 139 -2.01 -16.51 15.37
CA LEU A 139 -1.58 -15.39 14.54
C LEU A 139 -0.12 -15.64 14.16
N ASP A 140 0.17 -15.76 12.87
CA ASP A 140 1.51 -15.85 12.34
C ASP A 140 1.88 -14.53 11.64
N ILE A 141 3.13 -14.11 11.78
CA ILE A 141 3.74 -13.07 10.97
C ILE A 141 4.42 -13.75 9.77
N VAL A 142 4.13 -13.28 8.57
CA VAL A 142 4.81 -13.70 7.35
C VAL A 142 5.71 -12.60 6.84
N THR A 143 6.95 -12.95 6.56
CA THR A 143 7.94 -12.02 6.01
C THR A 143 8.63 -12.60 4.80
N THR A 144 9.02 -11.72 3.88
CA THR A 144 9.89 -12.06 2.77
C THR A 144 11.23 -11.34 2.87
N SER A 145 12.25 -11.88 2.23
CA SER A 145 13.61 -11.37 2.34
C SER A 145 14.37 -11.41 1.00
N VAL A 146 15.43 -10.60 0.94
CA VAL A 146 16.43 -10.61 -0.14
C VAL A 146 17.14 -11.97 -0.22
N ASP A 147 17.21 -12.73 0.89
CA ASP A 147 17.77 -14.09 0.92
C ASP A 147 16.90 -15.16 0.23
N LYS A 148 15.86 -14.74 -0.51
CA LYS A 148 14.95 -15.59 -1.29
C LYS A 148 14.00 -16.42 -0.42
N THR A 149 14.02 -16.20 0.90
CA THR A 149 13.18 -16.94 1.82
C THR A 149 11.88 -16.20 2.13
N LEU A 150 10.86 -17.01 2.37
CA LEU A 150 9.64 -16.61 3.04
C LEU A 150 9.61 -17.29 4.41
N LYS A 151 9.39 -16.52 5.48
CA LYS A 151 9.37 -17.04 6.85
C LYS A 151 8.00 -16.83 7.47
N ILE A 152 7.51 -17.90 8.11
CA ILE A 152 6.28 -17.91 8.92
C ILE A 152 6.72 -17.99 10.37
N ILE A 153 6.30 -17.02 11.16
CA ILE A 153 6.81 -16.76 12.51
C ILE A 153 5.62 -16.71 13.45
N ASP A 154 5.63 -17.49 14.52
CA ASP A 154 4.57 -17.41 15.51
C ASP A 154 4.61 -16.03 16.20
N TYR A 155 3.49 -15.32 16.17
CA TYR A 155 3.41 -13.98 16.75
C TYR A 155 3.67 -13.98 18.27
N SER A 156 3.29 -15.04 18.99
CA SER A 156 3.38 -15.10 20.45
C SER A 156 4.75 -15.59 20.93
N SER A 157 5.22 -16.74 20.45
CA SER A 157 6.50 -17.33 20.84
C SER A 157 7.71 -16.65 20.20
N LYS A 158 7.50 -15.95 19.07
CA LYS A 158 8.55 -15.37 18.22
C LYS A 158 9.42 -16.38 17.48
N GLU A 159 9.01 -17.64 17.48
CA GLU A 159 9.75 -18.71 16.83
C GLU A 159 9.44 -18.77 15.33
N VAL A 160 10.45 -19.10 14.53
CA VAL A 160 10.29 -19.34 13.10
C VAL A 160 9.69 -20.73 12.91
N ASN A 161 8.38 -20.80 12.73
CA ASN A 161 7.63 -22.03 12.46
C ASN A 161 8.07 -22.70 11.15
N LYS A 162 8.29 -21.90 10.11
CA LYS A 162 8.68 -22.41 8.79
C LYS A 162 9.50 -21.42 8.00
N THR A 163 10.44 -21.94 7.21
CA THR A 163 11.18 -21.20 6.18
C THR A 163 10.94 -21.90 4.83
N LEU A 164 10.43 -21.16 3.85
CA LEU A 164 10.18 -21.61 2.49
C LEU A 164 11.12 -20.89 1.53
N GLN A 165 11.50 -21.55 0.44
CA GLN A 165 12.29 -20.99 -0.66
C GLN A 165 11.58 -21.24 -2.00
N PRO A 166 10.43 -20.58 -2.25
CA PRO A 166 9.68 -20.77 -3.50
C PRO A 166 10.40 -20.21 -4.73
N HIS A 167 11.40 -19.34 -4.56
CA HIS A 167 12.02 -18.56 -5.63
C HIS A 167 13.55 -18.68 -5.65
N ARG A 168 14.15 -18.34 -6.79
CA ARG A 168 15.60 -18.32 -7.05
C ARG A 168 16.25 -16.95 -6.79
N ALA A 169 15.46 -15.91 -6.55
CA ALA A 169 15.89 -14.57 -6.19
C ALA A 169 14.98 -13.94 -5.13
N ALA A 170 15.28 -12.70 -4.73
CA ALA A 170 14.58 -11.96 -3.68
C ALA A 170 13.06 -11.96 -3.89
N ILE A 171 12.30 -12.17 -2.82
CA ILE A 171 10.82 -12.16 -2.87
C ILE A 171 10.35 -10.75 -2.52
N LEU A 172 9.87 -10.02 -3.53
CA LEU A 172 9.61 -8.58 -3.45
C LEU A 172 8.25 -8.23 -2.84
N THR A 173 7.30 -9.16 -2.92
CA THR A 173 5.89 -8.93 -2.58
C THR A 173 5.17 -10.25 -2.36
N PHE A 174 4.12 -10.22 -1.56
CA PHE A 174 3.15 -11.31 -1.48
C PHE A 174 1.75 -10.79 -1.17
N ALA A 175 0.75 -11.63 -1.41
CA ALA A 175 -0.65 -11.38 -1.05
C ALA A 175 -1.32 -12.68 -0.58
N PHE A 176 -2.07 -12.60 0.52
CA PHE A 176 -2.96 -13.69 0.94
C PHE A 176 -4.25 -13.67 0.14
N HIS A 177 -4.80 -14.86 -0.13
CA HIS A 177 -6.10 -14.96 -0.76
C HIS A 177 -7.21 -14.47 0.21
N PRO A 178 -8.13 -13.59 -0.23
CA PRO A 178 -9.02 -12.86 0.67
C PRO A 178 -10.08 -13.73 1.34
N GLN A 179 -10.46 -14.84 0.72
CA GLN A 179 -11.49 -15.75 1.26
C GLN A 179 -10.90 -16.97 1.97
N ASN A 180 -9.60 -17.24 1.82
CA ASN A 180 -8.98 -18.42 2.40
C ASN A 180 -7.49 -18.18 2.64
N SER A 181 -7.13 -17.97 3.92
CA SER A 181 -5.77 -17.69 4.36
C SER A 181 -4.76 -18.81 4.07
N ARG A 182 -5.23 -20.00 3.65
CA ARG A 182 -4.40 -21.11 3.17
C ARG A 182 -3.54 -20.75 1.96
N TYR A 183 -4.03 -19.87 1.08
CA TYR A 183 -3.38 -19.58 -0.19
C TYR A 183 -2.62 -18.27 -0.15
N LEU A 184 -1.38 -18.32 -0.63
CA LEU A 184 -0.45 -17.21 -0.67
C LEU A 184 0.14 -17.08 -2.07
N LEU A 185 0.14 -15.87 -2.61
CA LEU A 185 0.79 -15.54 -3.87
C LEU A 185 2.06 -14.76 -3.58
N THR A 186 3.20 -15.16 -4.15
CA THR A 186 4.49 -14.47 -3.97
C THR A 186 5.07 -14.05 -5.31
N GLY A 187 5.61 -12.83 -5.40
CA GLY A 187 6.29 -12.30 -6.59
C GLY A 187 7.78 -12.05 -6.35
N SER A 188 8.62 -12.39 -7.31
CA SER A 188 10.08 -12.38 -7.15
C SER A 188 10.84 -11.64 -8.25
N MET A 189 12.06 -11.22 -7.88
CA MET A 189 13.10 -10.73 -8.78
C MET A 189 13.59 -11.80 -9.78
N ASP A 190 13.25 -13.08 -9.61
CA ASP A 190 13.58 -14.10 -10.63
C ASP A 190 12.58 -14.13 -11.80
N GLY A 191 11.58 -13.23 -11.78
CA GLY A 191 10.54 -13.14 -12.78
C GLY A 191 9.46 -14.22 -12.65
N THR A 192 9.37 -14.88 -11.51
CA THR A 192 8.29 -15.84 -11.24
C THR A 192 7.33 -15.31 -10.19
N THR A 193 6.07 -15.70 -10.35
CA THR A 193 5.03 -15.62 -9.33
C THR A 193 4.67 -17.03 -8.91
N VAL A 194 4.57 -17.31 -7.61
CA VAL A 194 4.28 -18.65 -7.10
C VAL A 194 3.04 -18.61 -6.22
N LEU A 195 2.06 -19.45 -6.55
CA LEU A 195 0.91 -19.74 -5.70
C LEU A 195 1.26 -20.91 -4.78
N THR A 196 1.20 -20.69 -3.47
CA THR A 196 1.61 -21.64 -2.44
C THR A 196 0.46 -21.92 -1.50
N ASP A 197 0.26 -23.19 -1.17
CA ASP A 197 -0.54 -23.62 -0.03
C ASP A 197 0.34 -23.57 1.22
N ILE A 198 0.03 -22.66 2.15
CA ILE A 198 0.81 -22.47 3.36
C ILE A 198 0.41 -23.41 4.51
N LEU A 199 -0.61 -24.26 4.34
CA LEU A 199 -0.87 -25.38 5.26
C LEU A 199 0.03 -26.57 4.95
N THR A 200 0.11 -26.96 3.68
CA THR A 200 0.92 -28.09 3.24
C THR A 200 2.34 -27.70 2.82
N TYR A 201 2.61 -26.40 2.72
CA TYR A 201 3.85 -25.82 2.22
C TYR A 201 4.20 -26.21 0.77
N LYS A 202 3.20 -26.59 -0.01
CA LYS A 202 3.37 -27.01 -1.41
C LYS A 202 3.11 -25.86 -2.37
N THR A 203 3.94 -25.79 -3.40
CA THR A 203 3.67 -24.96 -4.57
C THR A 203 2.52 -25.59 -5.38
N LEU A 204 1.50 -24.78 -5.65
CA LEU A 204 0.34 -25.18 -6.46
C LEU A 204 0.56 -24.83 -7.93
N GLN A 205 1.03 -23.60 -8.20
CA GLN A 205 1.32 -23.13 -9.55
C GLN A 205 2.47 -22.12 -9.55
N THR A 206 3.17 -22.05 -10.68
CA THR A 206 4.20 -21.05 -10.96
C THR A 206 3.89 -20.36 -12.27
N PHE A 207 3.88 -19.04 -12.26
CA PHE A 207 3.65 -18.17 -13.41
C PHE A 207 4.95 -17.45 -13.75
N SER A 208 5.23 -17.26 -15.04
CA SER A 208 6.50 -16.70 -15.50
C SER A 208 6.31 -15.34 -16.17
N SER A 209 7.28 -14.46 -15.94
CA SER A 209 7.44 -13.13 -16.54
C SER A 209 8.91 -12.97 -16.94
N THR A 210 9.20 -12.03 -17.83
CA THR A 210 10.55 -11.88 -18.40
C THR A 210 11.49 -11.09 -17.47
N LYS A 211 10.92 -10.31 -16.56
CA LYS A 211 11.62 -9.46 -15.58
C LYS A 211 10.93 -9.57 -14.22
N PHE A 212 11.42 -8.76 -13.29
CA PHE A 212 11.04 -8.80 -11.87
C PHE A 212 9.54 -8.58 -11.69
N VAL A 213 8.90 -9.46 -10.93
CA VAL A 213 7.52 -9.28 -10.51
C VAL A 213 7.51 -8.42 -9.26
N VAL A 214 6.99 -7.19 -9.38
CA VAL A 214 7.09 -6.17 -8.33
C VAL A 214 5.82 -6.02 -7.50
N ARG A 215 4.67 -6.43 -8.03
CA ARG A 215 3.40 -6.50 -7.29
C ARG A 215 2.60 -7.74 -7.69
N VAL A 216 1.95 -8.33 -6.71
CA VAL A 216 0.98 -9.42 -6.87
C VAL A 216 -0.22 -9.13 -6.00
N LEU A 217 -1.43 -9.38 -6.49
CA LEU A 217 -2.67 -9.18 -5.72
C LEU A 217 -3.76 -10.15 -6.15
N PHE A 218 -4.68 -10.42 -5.23
CA PHE A 218 -5.96 -11.06 -5.51
C PHE A 218 -7.08 -10.01 -5.57
N SER A 219 -8.09 -10.26 -6.39
CA SER A 219 -9.37 -9.53 -6.31
C SER A 219 -10.11 -9.91 -5.03
N SER A 220 -10.96 -9.03 -4.50
CA SER A 220 -11.65 -9.24 -3.21
C SER A 220 -12.53 -10.50 -3.18
N ASP A 221 -13.06 -10.87 -4.35
CA ASP A 221 -13.85 -12.09 -4.56
C ASP A 221 -13.01 -13.34 -4.88
N GLY A 222 -11.68 -13.21 -4.93
CA GLY A 222 -10.74 -14.29 -5.25
C GLY A 222 -10.81 -14.80 -6.70
N GLN A 223 -11.72 -14.28 -7.53
CA GLN A 223 -11.92 -14.76 -8.90
C GLN A 223 -10.77 -14.38 -9.83
N PHE A 224 -10.07 -13.28 -9.53
CA PHE A 224 -8.93 -12.83 -10.28
C PHE A 224 -7.69 -12.70 -9.41
N MET A 225 -6.53 -12.82 -10.05
CA MET A 225 -5.26 -12.32 -9.52
C MET A 225 -4.53 -11.54 -10.60
N ALA A 226 -3.70 -10.59 -10.18
CA ALA A 226 -2.90 -9.79 -11.09
C ALA A 226 -1.42 -9.82 -10.68
N THR A 227 -0.55 -9.82 -11.70
CA THR A 227 0.90 -9.70 -11.54
C THR A 227 1.39 -8.52 -12.34
N ALA A 228 2.16 -7.63 -11.72
CA ALA A 228 2.80 -6.50 -12.38
C ALA A 228 4.32 -6.68 -12.41
N SER A 229 4.92 -6.54 -13.58
CA SER A 229 6.31 -6.86 -13.82
C SER A 229 7.05 -5.73 -14.55
N TYR A 230 8.35 -5.61 -14.28
CA TYR A 230 9.25 -4.68 -14.96
C TYR A 230 9.63 -5.12 -16.38
N ASP A 231 8.94 -6.12 -16.93
CA ASP A 231 8.91 -6.37 -18.39
C ASP A 231 7.81 -5.54 -19.05
N HIS A 232 7.26 -4.58 -18.31
CA HIS A 232 6.19 -3.67 -18.72
C HIS A 232 4.89 -4.40 -19.04
N HIS A 233 4.63 -5.52 -18.38
CA HIS A 233 3.36 -6.21 -18.47
C HIS A 233 2.63 -6.28 -17.13
N ILE A 234 1.32 -6.11 -17.21
CA ILE A 234 0.38 -6.50 -16.16
C ILE A 234 -0.43 -7.67 -16.71
N VAL A 235 -0.41 -8.79 -16.01
CA VAL A 235 -1.10 -10.02 -16.42
C VAL A 235 -2.20 -10.33 -15.42
N ILE A 236 -3.41 -10.59 -15.92
CA ILE A 236 -4.58 -10.98 -15.14
C ILE A 236 -4.87 -12.45 -15.38
N TYR A 237 -5.11 -13.17 -14.30
CA TYR A 237 -5.47 -14.57 -14.31
C TYR A 237 -6.83 -14.76 -13.63
N ALA A 238 -7.65 -15.65 -14.14
CA ALA A 238 -8.93 -16.04 -13.54
C ALA A 238 -8.84 -17.40 -12.86
N ALA A 239 -9.52 -17.54 -11.73
CA ALA A 239 -9.61 -18.78 -10.98
C ALA A 239 -10.38 -19.83 -11.80
N THR A 240 -9.86 -21.05 -11.88
CA THR A 240 -10.54 -22.18 -12.53
C THR A 240 -11.20 -23.11 -11.51
N SER A 241 -10.99 -22.86 -10.23
CA SER A 241 -11.53 -23.63 -9.11
C SER A 241 -11.75 -22.72 -7.90
N SER A 242 -12.64 -23.14 -7.01
CA SER A 242 -12.94 -22.38 -5.79
C SER A 242 -11.77 -22.43 -4.81
N ALA A 243 -11.47 -21.29 -4.19
CA ALA A 243 -10.56 -21.23 -3.05
C ALA A 243 -11.20 -21.76 -1.76
N LEU A 244 -12.53 -21.80 -1.67
CA LEU A 244 -13.21 -22.33 -0.50
C LEU A 244 -13.24 -23.86 -0.55
N PRO A 245 -13.04 -24.55 0.59
CA PRO A 245 -13.23 -25.99 0.66
C PRO A 245 -14.65 -26.36 0.21
N PRO A 246 -14.83 -27.48 -0.53
CA PRO A 246 -16.16 -27.98 -0.83
C PRO A 246 -16.93 -28.27 0.47
N PRO A 247 -18.28 -28.30 0.43
CA PRO A 247 -19.05 -28.79 1.56
C PRO A 247 -18.62 -30.22 1.92
N PRO A 248 -18.52 -30.55 3.21
CA PRO A 248 -18.08 -31.88 3.64
C PRO A 248 -19.01 -32.96 3.08
N THR A 249 -18.45 -33.99 2.46
CA THR A 249 -19.16 -35.23 2.13
C THR A 249 -19.07 -36.20 3.31
N GLU A 250 -19.97 -37.18 3.40
CA GLU A 250 -19.96 -38.18 4.49
C GLU A 250 -18.62 -38.92 4.63
N ASP A 251 -17.81 -38.97 3.57
CA ASP A 251 -16.49 -39.61 3.55
C ASP A 251 -15.31 -38.66 3.89
N GLU A 252 -15.52 -37.34 3.94
CA GLU A 252 -14.49 -36.31 4.24
C GLU A 252 -14.79 -35.62 5.58
N ILE A 253 -15.03 -36.41 6.62
CA ILE A 253 -15.33 -35.90 7.96
C ILE A 253 -14.02 -35.36 8.58
N PRO A 254 -14.00 -34.11 9.05
CA PRO A 254 -12.95 -33.65 9.95
C PRO A 254 -12.79 -34.62 11.14
N LEU A 255 -11.61 -34.72 11.76
CA LEU A 255 -11.39 -35.74 12.81
C LEU A 255 -12.33 -35.54 14.01
N ASP A 256 -12.79 -34.29 14.21
CA ASP A 256 -13.89 -33.93 15.10
C ASP A 256 -14.61 -32.64 14.62
N ASP A 257 -15.74 -32.30 15.27
CA ASP A 257 -16.57 -31.12 14.94
C ASP A 257 -15.88 -29.76 15.18
N THR A 258 -14.68 -29.73 15.78
CA THR A 258 -13.93 -28.50 16.08
C THR A 258 -12.90 -28.13 15.02
N ASP A 259 -12.64 -29.04 14.08
CA ASP A 259 -11.65 -28.86 13.03
C ASP A 259 -12.05 -27.83 11.97
N HIS A 260 -11.10 -26.97 11.60
CA HIS A 260 -11.30 -26.04 10.50
C HIS A 260 -11.36 -26.78 9.16
N ARG A 261 -12.41 -26.53 8.36
CA ARG A 261 -12.68 -27.25 7.09
C ARG A 261 -11.51 -27.27 6.11
N SER A 262 -10.70 -26.22 6.08
CA SER A 262 -9.52 -26.15 5.20
C SER A 262 -8.46 -27.20 5.51
N LEU A 263 -8.48 -27.82 6.70
CA LEU A 263 -7.58 -28.90 7.09
C LEU A 263 -7.98 -30.25 6.48
N ALA A 264 -9.26 -30.44 6.15
CA ALA A 264 -9.79 -31.69 5.63
C ALA A 264 -9.72 -31.80 4.10
N CYS A 265 -9.59 -30.68 3.38
CA CYS A 265 -9.60 -30.68 1.92
C CYS A 265 -8.20 -30.65 1.30
N ALA A 266 -8.04 -31.31 0.15
CA ALA A 266 -6.86 -31.13 -0.70
C ALA A 266 -6.83 -29.72 -1.31
N PRO A 267 -5.65 -29.11 -1.51
CA PRO A 267 -5.55 -27.81 -2.16
C PRO A 267 -5.85 -27.96 -3.66
N GLY A 268 -6.85 -27.24 -4.15
CA GLY A 268 -7.30 -27.32 -5.55
C GLY A 268 -7.28 -26.00 -6.31
N LEU A 269 -6.94 -24.89 -5.66
CA LEU A 269 -7.01 -23.56 -6.27
C LEU A 269 -6.03 -23.44 -7.43
N GLN A 270 -6.54 -23.07 -8.60
CA GLN A 270 -5.77 -22.81 -9.80
C GLN A 270 -6.23 -21.55 -10.51
N TYR A 271 -5.31 -20.91 -11.21
CA TYR A 271 -5.54 -19.74 -12.05
C TYR A 271 -5.01 -19.95 -13.46
N THR A 272 -5.67 -19.32 -14.44
CA THR A 272 -5.29 -19.33 -15.86
C THR A 272 -5.25 -17.91 -16.40
N GLU A 273 -4.30 -17.62 -17.28
CA GLU A 273 -4.17 -16.28 -17.87
C GLU A 273 -5.40 -15.98 -18.74
N VAL A 274 -6.03 -14.83 -18.48
CA VAL A 274 -7.21 -14.38 -19.22
C VAL A 274 -6.98 -13.06 -19.95
N HIS A 275 -6.03 -12.25 -19.49
CA HIS A 275 -5.73 -10.98 -20.13
C HIS A 275 -4.31 -10.50 -19.79
N ARG A 276 -3.72 -9.76 -20.73
CA ARG A 276 -2.36 -9.22 -20.61
C ARG A 276 -2.32 -7.82 -21.20
N ILE A 277 -1.80 -6.88 -20.42
CA ILE A 277 -1.66 -5.48 -20.79
C ILE A 277 -0.18 -5.17 -20.90
N GLN A 278 0.20 -4.57 -22.02
CA GLN A 278 1.50 -3.93 -22.16
C GLN A 278 1.37 -2.46 -21.74
N VAL A 279 2.21 -2.02 -20.83
CA VAL A 279 2.29 -0.62 -20.36
C VAL A 279 3.52 0.06 -20.93
N ASP A 280 3.49 1.39 -21.01
CA ASP A 280 4.59 2.17 -21.61
C ASP A 280 5.86 2.19 -20.75
N THR A 281 5.68 2.07 -19.42
CA THR A 281 6.74 2.19 -18.42
C THR A 281 6.50 1.21 -17.26
N ASN A 282 7.45 1.15 -16.32
CA ASN A 282 7.37 0.24 -15.16
C ASN A 282 6.06 0.43 -14.38
N PRO A 283 5.25 -0.63 -14.18
CA PRO A 283 4.11 -0.56 -13.28
C PRO A 283 4.60 -0.56 -11.83
N GLU A 284 4.10 0.39 -11.02
CA GLU A 284 4.60 0.61 -9.65
C GLU A 284 3.63 0.11 -8.59
N ALA A 285 2.34 0.34 -8.78
CA ALA A 285 1.28 -0.11 -7.90
C ALA A 285 0.11 -0.68 -8.71
N ILE A 286 -0.55 -1.69 -8.13
CA ILE A 286 -1.81 -2.26 -8.60
C ILE A 286 -2.75 -2.34 -7.40
N LEU A 287 -4.06 -2.32 -7.65
CA LEU A 287 -5.10 -2.45 -6.64
C LEU A 287 -6.38 -2.98 -7.31
N PHE A 288 -7.06 -3.96 -6.71
CA PHE A 288 -8.40 -4.33 -7.18
C PHE A 288 -9.46 -3.46 -6.52
N HIS A 289 -10.48 -3.11 -7.30
CA HIS A 289 -11.69 -2.50 -6.75
C HIS A 289 -12.34 -3.43 -5.71
N PRO A 290 -12.90 -2.92 -4.61
CA PRO A 290 -13.48 -3.76 -3.55
C PRO A 290 -14.64 -4.67 -4.01
N ASN A 291 -15.31 -4.33 -5.12
CA ASN A 291 -16.32 -5.19 -5.74
C ASN A 291 -15.78 -6.05 -6.90
N SER A 292 -14.44 -6.13 -7.05
CA SER A 292 -13.77 -6.88 -8.12
C SER A 292 -14.19 -6.50 -9.55
N THR A 293 -14.62 -5.24 -9.71
CA THR A 293 -15.11 -4.67 -10.97
C THR A 293 -14.01 -4.05 -11.83
N TRP A 294 -12.92 -3.59 -11.20
CA TRP A 294 -11.81 -2.93 -11.87
C TRP A 294 -10.47 -3.43 -11.31
N LEU A 295 -9.47 -3.50 -12.17
CA LEU A 295 -8.07 -3.51 -11.78
C LEU A 295 -7.51 -2.10 -11.99
N ILE A 296 -7.06 -1.48 -10.91
CA ILE A 296 -6.50 -0.13 -10.88
C ILE A 296 -4.98 -0.26 -10.87
N TYR A 297 -4.28 0.52 -11.69
CA TYR A 297 -2.82 0.48 -11.72
C TYR A 297 -2.19 1.85 -12.02
N THR A 298 -0.93 1.98 -11.61
CA THR A 298 -0.09 3.15 -11.88
C THR A 298 1.19 2.71 -12.57
N THR A 299 1.70 3.59 -13.44
CA THR A 299 2.96 3.38 -14.14
C THR A 299 3.91 4.54 -13.83
N ARG A 300 5.21 4.25 -13.84
CA ARG A 300 6.24 5.25 -13.59
C ARG A 300 6.18 6.33 -14.65
N SER A 301 6.43 7.57 -14.27
CA SER A 301 6.42 8.71 -15.21
C SER A 301 5.08 8.95 -15.91
N SER A 302 3.96 8.52 -15.29
CA SER A 302 2.61 8.85 -15.74
C SER A 302 1.89 9.70 -14.70
N HIS A 303 1.14 10.69 -15.16
CA HIS A 303 0.23 11.50 -14.35
C HIS A 303 -1.17 10.88 -14.26
N LEU A 304 -1.35 9.64 -14.77
CA LEU A 304 -2.63 8.97 -14.85
C LEU A 304 -2.72 7.79 -13.88
N LEU A 305 -3.91 7.64 -13.30
CA LEU A 305 -4.40 6.43 -12.66
C LEU A 305 -5.24 5.66 -13.68
N TYR A 306 -4.87 4.41 -13.95
CA TYR A 306 -5.52 3.59 -14.97
C TYR A 306 -6.49 2.61 -14.32
N TYR A 307 -7.62 2.39 -14.98
CA TYR A 307 -8.71 1.52 -14.55
C TYR A 307 -9.04 0.55 -15.67
N LEU A 308 -8.69 -0.72 -15.48
CA LEU A 308 -9.07 -1.79 -16.39
C LEU A 308 -10.37 -2.43 -15.92
N ARG A 309 -11.39 -2.44 -16.78
CA ARG A 309 -12.67 -3.10 -16.50
C ARG A 309 -12.49 -4.62 -16.50
N LEU A 310 -12.88 -5.28 -15.42
CA LEU A 310 -12.85 -6.73 -15.34
C LEU A 310 -14.18 -7.31 -15.83
N PRO A 311 -14.17 -8.47 -16.52
CA PRO A 311 -15.40 -9.15 -16.88
C PRO A 311 -16.12 -9.64 -15.63
N SER A 312 -17.43 -9.40 -15.57
CA SER A 312 -18.34 -9.90 -14.54
C SER A 312 -19.66 -10.28 -15.18
N GLU A 313 -20.50 -11.07 -14.51
CA GLU A 313 -21.83 -11.43 -15.01
C GLU A 313 -22.70 -10.20 -15.33
N SER A 314 -22.49 -9.11 -14.60
CA SER A 314 -23.18 -7.83 -14.77
C SER A 314 -22.52 -6.89 -15.79
N CYS A 315 -21.34 -7.21 -16.31
CA CYS A 315 -20.61 -6.38 -17.26
C CYS A 315 -21.00 -6.77 -18.69
N PRO A 316 -21.46 -5.84 -19.54
CA PRO A 316 -21.60 -6.09 -20.97
C PRO A 316 -20.27 -6.59 -21.55
N HIS A 317 -20.32 -7.58 -22.45
CA HIS A 317 -19.11 -8.15 -23.06
C HIS A 317 -18.25 -7.09 -23.78
N ASP A 318 -18.88 -6.10 -24.41
CA ASP A 318 -18.19 -5.04 -25.14
C ASP A 318 -17.42 -4.07 -24.22
N GLU A 319 -17.77 -4.02 -22.93
CA GLU A 319 -17.11 -3.17 -21.92
C GLU A 319 -15.97 -3.88 -21.18
N ALA A 320 -15.89 -5.21 -21.27
CA ALA A 320 -14.83 -5.97 -20.63
C ALA A 320 -13.45 -5.56 -21.17
N TRP A 321 -12.47 -5.44 -20.28
CA TRP A 321 -11.09 -5.06 -20.58
C TRP A 321 -10.91 -3.63 -21.14
N GLN A 322 -11.94 -2.80 -21.13
CA GLN A 322 -11.79 -1.39 -21.45
C GLN A 322 -10.99 -0.66 -20.38
N ILE A 323 -10.16 0.29 -20.80
CA ILE A 323 -9.34 1.11 -19.92
C ILE A 323 -9.97 2.50 -19.81
N LYS A 324 -10.23 2.92 -18.58
CA LYS A 324 -10.50 4.32 -18.23
C LYS A 324 -9.27 4.92 -17.54
N THR A 325 -9.13 6.23 -17.60
CA THR A 325 -8.02 6.94 -16.95
C THR A 325 -8.53 8.13 -16.16
N LYS A 326 -7.80 8.45 -15.10
CA LYS A 326 -8.04 9.59 -14.23
C LYS A 326 -6.73 10.32 -14.01
N SER A 327 -6.72 11.64 -14.24
CA SER A 327 -5.53 12.46 -14.03
C SER A 327 -5.33 12.75 -12.55
N PHE A 328 -4.08 12.69 -12.10
CA PHE A 328 -3.68 13.20 -10.79
C PHE A 328 -3.56 14.72 -10.75
N ASN A 329 -3.46 15.36 -11.92
CA ASN A 329 -3.37 16.80 -12.01
C ASN A 329 -4.75 17.44 -11.91
N PRO A 330 -4.89 18.59 -11.23
CA PRO A 330 -6.19 19.26 -11.08
C PRO A 330 -6.83 19.65 -12.41
N HIS A 331 -6.03 19.97 -13.43
CA HIS A 331 -6.50 20.38 -14.74
C HIS A 331 -6.40 19.22 -15.74
N PRO A 332 -7.48 18.85 -16.47
CA PRO A 332 -7.48 17.69 -17.36
C PRO A 332 -6.47 17.75 -18.52
N MET A 333 -6.14 18.96 -18.98
CA MET A 333 -5.16 19.15 -20.06
C MET A 333 -3.71 19.28 -19.54
N ASP A 334 -3.52 19.26 -18.22
CA ASP A 334 -2.19 19.27 -17.65
C ASP A 334 -1.60 17.87 -17.65
N THR A 335 -0.65 17.64 -18.55
CA THR A 335 0.04 16.35 -18.69
C THR A 335 1.39 16.34 -17.98
N HIS A 336 1.70 17.36 -17.18
CA HIS A 336 2.95 17.43 -16.45
C HIS A 336 3.05 16.30 -15.44
N VAL A 337 4.23 15.70 -15.31
CA VAL A 337 4.48 14.58 -14.39
C VAL A 337 5.41 15.08 -13.30
N SER A 338 4.83 15.53 -12.19
CA SER A 338 5.57 16.04 -11.04
C SER A 338 6.10 14.92 -10.12
N PHE A 339 5.48 13.74 -10.17
CA PHE A 339 5.79 12.61 -9.31
C PHE A 339 5.39 11.28 -9.96
N SER A 340 5.82 10.16 -9.38
CA SER A 340 5.27 8.83 -9.65
C SER A 340 4.49 8.32 -8.44
N VAL A 341 3.42 7.56 -8.67
CA VAL A 341 2.68 6.90 -7.58
C VAL A 341 3.26 5.50 -7.36
N LEU A 342 3.94 5.32 -6.22
CA LEU A 342 4.74 4.14 -5.90
C LEU A 342 3.99 3.09 -5.06
N ASN A 343 2.90 3.50 -4.41
CA ASN A 343 2.05 2.62 -3.63
C ASN A 343 0.59 3.11 -3.66
N MET A 344 -0.34 2.16 -3.52
CA MET A 344 -1.76 2.43 -3.34
C MET A 344 -2.30 1.62 -2.17
N ALA A 345 -3.19 2.22 -1.37
CA ALA A 345 -3.87 1.54 -0.29
C ALA A 345 -5.36 1.91 -0.26
N LEU A 346 -6.22 0.90 -0.21
CA LEU A 346 -7.66 1.06 -0.11
C LEU A 346 -8.03 1.45 1.33
N HIS A 347 -8.81 2.50 1.50
CA HIS A 347 -9.40 2.86 2.78
C HIS A 347 -10.34 1.74 3.26
N PRO A 348 -10.46 1.45 4.57
CA PRO A 348 -11.31 0.36 5.09
C PRO A 348 -12.78 0.39 4.63
N SER A 349 -13.30 1.56 4.25
CA SER A 349 -14.64 1.71 3.67
C SER A 349 -14.80 1.16 2.25
N GLY A 350 -13.70 0.92 1.54
CA GLY A 350 -13.70 0.56 0.13
C GLY A 350 -14.06 1.69 -0.84
N ARG A 351 -14.14 2.96 -0.39
CA ARG A 351 -14.56 4.09 -1.24
C ARG A 351 -13.45 5.08 -1.58
N ILE A 352 -12.36 5.06 -0.82
CA ILE A 352 -11.24 6.00 -0.98
C ILE A 352 -9.98 5.19 -1.29
N VAL A 353 -9.19 5.67 -2.23
CA VAL A 353 -7.84 5.18 -2.51
C VAL A 353 -6.83 6.23 -2.07
N ALA A 354 -5.85 5.79 -1.29
CA ALA A 354 -4.66 6.57 -0.97
C ALA A 354 -3.54 6.21 -1.95
N CYS A 355 -2.96 7.21 -2.60
CA CYS A 355 -1.89 7.07 -3.57
C CYS A 355 -0.62 7.74 -3.02
N GLN A 356 0.41 6.95 -2.70
CA GLN A 356 1.68 7.48 -2.24
C GLN A 356 2.53 7.94 -3.41
N THR A 357 2.94 9.20 -3.37
CA THR A 357 3.86 9.78 -4.35
C THR A 357 5.31 9.58 -3.91
N GLY A 358 6.19 9.50 -4.90
CA GLY A 358 7.64 9.62 -4.75
C GLY A 358 8.23 10.06 -6.08
N ASP A 359 9.45 10.60 -6.06
CA ASP A 359 10.04 11.23 -7.24
C ASP A 359 11.24 10.47 -7.84
N HIS A 360 11.77 9.43 -7.18
CA HIS A 360 13.01 8.72 -7.56
C HIS A 360 14.18 9.67 -7.93
N ARG A 361 14.11 10.91 -7.44
CA ARG A 361 15.06 11.99 -7.70
C ARG A 361 15.44 12.73 -6.42
N GLY A 362 14.84 12.37 -5.28
CA GLY A 362 15.31 12.70 -3.94
C GLY A 362 15.16 14.16 -3.55
N SER A 363 14.26 14.92 -4.21
CA SER A 363 14.26 16.37 -4.13
C SER A 363 12.90 16.94 -3.67
N ALA A 364 11.80 16.31 -4.07
CA ALA A 364 10.44 16.63 -3.65
C ALA A 364 9.97 15.77 -2.46
N GLY A 365 9.23 16.40 -1.53
CA GLY A 365 8.63 15.70 -0.39
C GLY A 365 7.57 14.68 -0.83
N GLU A 366 7.59 13.50 -0.22
CA GLU A 366 6.59 12.45 -0.43
C GLU A 366 5.22 12.90 0.11
N ARG A 367 4.15 12.46 -0.57
CA ARG A 367 2.77 12.84 -0.24
C ARG A 367 1.87 11.63 -0.38
N ILE A 368 0.71 11.72 0.24
CA ILE A 368 -0.37 10.77 0.06
C ILE A 368 -1.57 11.53 -0.49
N LEU A 369 -1.91 11.25 -1.75
CA LEU A 369 -3.07 11.84 -2.40
C LEU A 369 -4.28 10.94 -2.17
N LEU A 370 -5.40 11.55 -1.76
CA LEU A 370 -6.65 10.85 -1.49
C LEU A 370 -7.66 11.13 -2.58
N TYR A 371 -8.26 10.06 -3.10
CA TYR A 371 -9.22 10.12 -4.18
C TYR A 371 -10.39 9.19 -3.93
N GLY A 372 -11.58 9.54 -4.44
CA GLY A 372 -12.65 8.58 -4.63
C GLY A 372 -12.17 7.43 -5.52
N ILE A 373 -12.60 6.21 -5.21
CA ILE A 373 -12.11 5.03 -5.92
C ILE A 373 -12.70 4.91 -7.32
N GLU A 374 -13.93 5.40 -7.55
CA GLU A 374 -14.60 5.22 -8.83
C GLU A 374 -13.91 6.05 -9.93
N PRO A 375 -13.85 5.55 -11.18
CA PRO A 375 -13.15 6.24 -12.26
C PRO A 375 -13.76 7.61 -12.60
N GLU A 376 -15.07 7.79 -12.35
CA GLU A 376 -15.79 9.05 -12.55
C GLU A 376 -15.51 10.10 -11.45
N GLU A 377 -15.01 9.69 -10.28
CA GLU A 377 -14.76 10.56 -9.14
C GLU A 377 -13.39 11.27 -9.26
N THR A 378 -13.25 12.20 -10.20
CA THR A 378 -11.94 12.78 -10.54
C THR A 378 -11.41 13.83 -9.53
N GLU A 379 -12.25 14.32 -8.62
CA GLU A 379 -11.86 15.34 -7.64
C GLU A 379 -10.89 14.77 -6.59
N ARG A 380 -9.79 15.48 -6.32
CA ARG A 380 -8.85 15.17 -5.22
C ARG A 380 -9.54 15.50 -3.89
N LEU A 381 -9.66 14.50 -3.02
CA LEU A 381 -10.30 14.64 -1.70
C LEU A 381 -9.37 15.30 -0.67
N GLY A 382 -8.07 15.01 -0.77
CA GLY A 382 -7.08 15.54 0.15
C GLY A 382 -5.65 15.21 -0.28
N CYS A 383 -4.70 15.89 0.34
CA CYS A 383 -3.27 15.66 0.19
C CYS A 383 -2.64 15.67 1.57
N LEU A 384 -2.09 14.53 2.00
CA LEU A 384 -1.43 14.39 3.29
C LEU A 384 0.08 14.45 3.08
N TRP A 385 0.74 15.23 3.91
CA TRP A 385 2.18 15.38 3.90
C TRP A 385 2.84 14.35 4.79
N THR A 386 3.80 13.59 4.27
CA THR A 386 4.51 12.57 5.07
C THR A 386 5.60 13.17 5.94
N GLY A 387 6.12 14.36 5.57
CA GLY A 387 7.28 14.98 6.20
C GLY A 387 8.61 14.28 5.87
N SER A 388 8.61 13.28 4.98
CA SER A 388 9.80 12.60 4.47
C SER A 388 10.19 13.12 3.09
N SER A 389 11.49 13.30 2.85
CA SER A 389 12.04 13.39 1.50
C SER A 389 12.02 12.01 0.87
N GLY A 390 11.74 11.94 -0.45
CA GLY A 390 11.83 10.70 -1.20
C GLY A 390 13.24 10.10 -1.18
N ASP A 391 13.32 8.81 -1.45
CA ASP A 391 14.58 8.08 -1.65
C ASP A 391 14.53 7.35 -3.01
N ASP A 392 15.66 7.34 -3.72
CA ASP A 392 15.72 6.78 -5.07
C ASP A 392 15.53 5.25 -5.09
N TYR A 393 15.87 4.59 -3.99
CA TYR A 393 15.98 3.13 -3.88
C TYR A 393 14.94 2.50 -2.95
N VAL A 394 14.34 3.29 -2.06
CA VAL A 394 13.33 2.82 -1.11
C VAL A 394 11.94 3.25 -1.57
N LEU A 395 11.12 2.28 -1.95
CA LEU A 395 9.71 2.54 -2.23
C LEU A 395 8.95 2.73 -0.91
N PRO A 396 8.24 3.85 -0.72
CA PRO A 396 7.50 4.06 0.50
C PRO A 396 6.29 3.11 0.59
N ARG A 397 5.88 2.82 1.82
CA ARG A 397 4.74 1.95 2.15
C ARG A 397 3.84 2.64 3.15
N MET A 398 2.57 2.25 3.12
CA MET A 398 1.57 2.77 4.04
C MET A 398 0.57 1.69 4.44
N ALA A 399 -0.06 1.89 5.59
CA ALA A 399 -1.19 1.10 6.06
C ALA A 399 -2.23 2.02 6.70
N TRP A 400 -3.49 1.82 6.34
CA TRP A 400 -4.61 2.49 6.99
C TRP A 400 -4.79 1.95 8.40
N VAL A 401 -5.06 2.84 9.37
CA VAL A 401 -5.63 2.41 10.63
C VAL A 401 -6.99 1.75 10.32
N PRO A 402 -7.33 0.58 10.88
CA PRO A 402 -8.50 -0.18 10.45
C PRO A 402 -9.85 0.54 10.63
N ASP A 403 -9.90 1.55 11.50
CA ASP A 403 -11.07 2.40 11.67
C ASP A 403 -11.15 3.55 10.63
N GLY A 404 -10.16 3.68 9.74
CA GLY A 404 -10.10 4.69 8.68
C GLY A 404 -9.65 6.09 9.11
N SER A 405 -9.36 6.32 10.39
CA SER A 405 -9.13 7.66 10.94
C SER A 405 -7.75 8.26 10.62
N GLY A 406 -6.82 7.45 10.12
CA GLY A 406 -5.47 7.88 9.77
C GLY A 406 -4.67 6.83 9.01
N ILE A 407 -3.46 7.21 8.61
CA ILE A 407 -2.53 6.38 7.85
C ILE A 407 -1.18 6.34 8.57
N VAL A 408 -0.60 5.15 8.68
CA VAL A 408 0.80 4.98 9.06
C VAL A 408 1.64 4.85 7.81
N THR A 409 2.68 5.68 7.66
CA THR A 409 3.64 5.60 6.55
C THR A 409 5.03 5.18 7.03
N THR A 410 5.73 4.42 6.19
CA THR A 410 7.15 4.11 6.35
C THR A 410 8.01 5.24 5.79
N THR A 411 9.26 5.30 6.24
CA THR A 411 10.24 6.32 5.81
C THR A 411 11.63 5.69 5.63
N PRO A 412 12.47 6.27 4.75
CA PRO A 412 13.83 5.78 4.53
C PRO A 412 14.77 6.02 5.73
N ASN A 413 14.44 6.97 6.61
CA ASN A 413 15.23 7.34 7.80
C ASN A 413 14.82 6.60 9.10
N GLY A 414 14.02 5.55 8.98
CA GLY A 414 13.71 4.67 10.10
C GLY A 414 12.55 5.07 10.98
N PHE A 415 11.73 6.01 10.54
CA PHE A 415 10.54 6.43 11.26
C PHE A 415 9.28 5.76 10.71
N LEU A 416 8.32 5.54 11.61
CA LEU A 416 6.93 5.38 11.27
C LEU A 416 6.21 6.66 11.67
N SER A 417 5.44 7.23 10.75
CA SER A 417 4.65 8.44 11.01
C SER A 417 3.16 8.11 10.92
N LEU A 418 2.40 8.45 11.96
CA LEU A 418 0.94 8.38 11.96
C LEU A 418 0.39 9.74 11.55
N ILE A 419 -0.35 9.77 10.46
CA ILE A 419 -0.88 10.97 9.82
C ILE A 419 -2.40 10.90 9.88
N ALA A 420 -3.02 11.93 10.44
CA ALA A 420 -4.47 12.07 10.45
C ALA A 420 -4.97 12.61 9.08
N LEU A 421 -6.25 12.40 8.79
CA LEU A 421 -6.87 12.84 7.52
C LEU A 421 -6.88 14.36 7.31
N ASN A 422 -6.72 15.15 8.37
CA ASN A 422 -6.54 16.60 8.30
C ASN A 422 -5.10 17.02 7.91
N GLY A 423 -4.20 16.06 7.65
CA GLY A 423 -2.80 16.30 7.29
C GLY A 423 -1.86 16.49 8.48
N GLU A 424 -2.36 16.45 9.71
CA GLU A 424 -1.53 16.55 10.92
C GLU A 424 -0.74 15.25 11.13
N ILE A 425 0.59 15.36 11.22
CA ILE A 425 1.45 14.27 11.69
C ILE A 425 1.29 14.18 13.21
N ARG A 426 0.47 13.25 13.66
CA ARG A 426 0.12 13.05 15.08
C ARG A 426 1.30 12.57 15.91
N SER A 427 2.11 11.72 15.31
CA SER A 427 3.31 11.17 15.95
C SER A 427 4.25 10.62 14.88
N SER A 428 5.55 10.70 15.14
CA SER A 428 6.57 10.09 14.33
C SER A 428 7.60 9.45 15.25
N VAL A 429 7.84 8.15 15.08
CA VAL A 429 8.67 7.37 16.00
C VAL A 429 9.76 6.64 15.24
N LYS A 430 11.01 6.81 15.68
CA LYS A 430 12.15 6.08 15.13
C LYS A 430 12.06 4.63 15.56
N VAL A 431 11.69 3.78 14.61
CA VAL A 431 11.56 2.35 14.81
C VAL A 431 12.73 1.58 14.23
N HIS A 432 13.42 1.97 13.17
CA HIS A 432 14.61 1.22 12.66
C HIS A 432 15.87 2.10 12.70
N GLY A 433 17.06 1.50 12.53
CA GLY A 433 18.34 2.23 12.57
C GLY A 433 18.90 2.54 13.98
N THR A 434 18.21 2.13 15.05
CA THR A 434 18.73 2.28 16.42
C THR A 434 19.71 1.14 16.74
N SER A 435 21.01 1.43 16.82
CA SER A 435 22.02 0.52 17.37
C SER A 435 22.88 1.23 18.43
N ASN A 436 23.08 0.56 19.57
CA ASN A 436 24.03 0.99 20.61
C ASN A 436 25.42 0.38 20.40
N SER A 437 25.63 -0.39 19.32
CA SER A 437 26.78 -1.28 19.14
C SER A 437 27.87 -0.74 18.20
N GLY A 438 27.75 0.51 17.71
CA GLY A 438 28.76 1.14 16.86
C GLY A 438 28.88 0.56 15.44
N GLN A 439 28.03 -0.41 15.06
CA GLN A 439 27.91 -0.88 13.69
C GLN A 439 26.88 -0.03 12.93
N ALA A 440 27.21 0.33 11.69
CA ALA A 440 26.27 0.99 10.78
C ALA A 440 25.10 0.04 10.49
N VAL A 441 23.92 0.38 10.98
CA VAL A 441 22.68 -0.37 10.75
C VAL A 441 21.81 0.47 9.82
N SER A 442 21.26 -0.15 8.77
CA SER A 442 20.35 0.55 7.87
C SER A 442 19.13 1.05 8.64
N GLU A 443 18.72 2.29 8.36
CA GLU A 443 17.59 2.90 9.02
C GLU A 443 16.27 2.59 8.30
N VAL A 444 16.31 2.10 7.05
CA VAL A 444 15.12 1.98 6.20
C VAL A 444 14.02 1.13 6.82
N VAL A 445 12.81 1.70 6.91
CA VAL A 445 11.56 0.95 7.14
C VAL A 445 10.99 0.59 5.78
N ARG A 446 11.00 -0.70 5.45
CA ARG A 446 10.66 -1.16 4.10
C ARG A 446 9.18 -1.42 3.91
N ASP A 447 8.50 -1.97 4.92
CA ASP A 447 7.08 -2.29 4.85
C ASP A 447 6.45 -2.29 6.25
N CYS A 448 5.14 -2.11 6.31
CA CYS A 448 4.38 -2.13 7.55
C CYS A 448 2.99 -2.74 7.38
N PHE A 449 2.46 -3.32 8.46
CA PHE A 449 1.15 -3.94 8.51
C PHE A 449 0.50 -3.73 9.89
N ILE A 450 -0.80 -3.47 9.93
CA ILE A 450 -1.52 -3.18 11.19
C ILE A 450 -2.40 -4.35 11.59
N ILE A 451 -2.33 -4.73 12.86
CA ILE A 451 -3.15 -5.78 13.48
C ILE A 451 -3.89 -5.25 14.71
N PRO A 452 -5.01 -5.87 15.13
CA PRO A 452 -5.61 -5.57 16.43
C PRO A 452 -4.68 -5.97 17.58
N ALA A 453 -4.53 -5.08 18.56
CA ALA A 453 -3.74 -5.33 19.76
C ALA A 453 -4.50 -6.24 20.75
N LYS A 454 -3.78 -7.04 21.56
CA LYS A 454 -4.42 -7.91 22.57
C LYS A 454 -5.14 -7.13 23.67
N ALA A 455 -4.66 -5.93 24.00
CA ALA A 455 -5.18 -5.09 25.08
C ALA A 455 -6.22 -4.05 24.60
N GLY A 456 -6.65 -4.10 23.34
CA GLY A 456 -7.42 -3.04 22.68
C GLY A 456 -6.50 -2.05 21.94
N GLY A 457 -7.03 -1.40 20.91
CA GLY A 457 -6.25 -0.57 19.98
C GLY A 457 -5.56 -1.38 18.87
N TRP A 458 -4.46 -0.85 18.35
CA TRP A 458 -3.80 -1.40 17.16
C TRP A 458 -2.29 -1.55 17.36
N GLU A 459 -1.69 -2.56 16.75
CA GLU A 459 -0.25 -2.73 16.68
C GLU A 459 0.22 -2.62 15.23
N VAL A 460 1.33 -1.92 15.02
CA VAL A 460 2.00 -1.79 13.73
C VAL A 460 3.21 -2.69 13.71
N ILE A 461 3.17 -3.71 12.86
CA ILE A 461 4.31 -4.57 12.55
C ILE A 461 5.10 -3.89 11.43
N SER A 462 6.38 -3.61 11.65
CA SER A 462 7.28 -3.07 10.61
C SER A 462 8.48 -3.96 10.39
N VAL A 463 8.97 -3.94 9.15
CA VAL A 463 10.21 -4.59 8.75
C VAL A 463 11.12 -3.61 8.04
N GLY A 464 12.42 -3.85 8.17
CA GLY A 464 13.43 -2.96 7.62
C GLY A 464 14.68 -3.69 7.14
N TYR A 465 15.58 -2.90 6.57
CA TYR A 465 16.89 -3.37 6.11
C TYR A 465 17.88 -3.63 7.26
N ASP A 466 17.47 -3.39 8.50
CA ASP A 466 18.17 -3.84 9.70
C ASP A 466 17.90 -5.31 10.04
N ARG A 467 17.08 -6.01 9.24
CA ARG A 467 16.75 -7.45 9.33
C ARG A 467 15.90 -7.83 10.54
N ASN A 468 15.30 -6.83 11.19
CA ASN A 468 14.45 -7.01 12.36
C ASN A 468 12.99 -6.80 12.02
N ILE A 469 12.13 -7.48 12.78
CA ILE A 469 10.70 -7.16 12.85
C ILE A 469 10.48 -6.41 14.14
N ARG A 470 9.74 -5.30 14.07
CA ARG A 470 9.41 -4.46 15.22
C ARG A 470 7.90 -4.28 15.30
N ILE A 471 7.38 -4.27 16.51
CA ILE A 471 5.97 -4.05 16.78
C ILE A 471 5.86 -2.77 17.61
N SER A 472 5.27 -1.74 17.00
CA SER A 472 4.86 -0.50 17.65
C SER A 472 3.37 -0.55 17.97
N VAL A 473 2.91 0.30 18.89
CA VAL A 473 1.50 0.34 19.30
C VAL A 473 0.91 1.70 18.96
N ILE A 474 -0.33 1.71 18.47
CA ILE A 474 -1.16 2.90 18.37
C ILE A 474 -2.05 2.91 19.60
N ASP A 475 -1.67 3.73 20.57
CA ASP A 475 -2.38 3.90 21.84
C ASP A 475 -3.49 4.95 21.72
N GLY A 476 -4.39 5.02 22.71
CA GLY A 476 -5.42 6.07 22.83
C GLY A 476 -6.81 5.70 22.29
N TYR A 477 -7.03 4.42 21.97
CA TYR A 477 -8.31 3.86 21.52
C TYR A 477 -9.22 3.37 22.65
#